data_AF-A0A5C6B6I1-F1
#
_entry.id   AF-A0A5C6B6I1-F1
#
_cell.length_a   1.000
_cell.length_b   1.000
_cell.length_c   1.000
_cell.angle_alpha   90.00
_cell.angle_beta   90.00
_cell.angle_gamma   90.00
#
_symmetry.space_group_name_H-M   'P 1'
#
loop_
_entity.id
_entity.type
_entity.pdbx_description
1 polymer ?
#
loop_
_entity_poly.entity_id
_entity_poly.type
_entity_poly.pdbx_seq_one_letter_code
_entity_poly.pdbx_strand_id
1 'polypeptide(L)'
;MSKFVILEHRIGPGFARNPDRITPDRITQNAVHWDWMFQTGDVLRTWATDPIAGLADAVECCDEAGAERPALSGVNVAQRLADHRIAYLTLEGDIGRQRGTVRRILSGVFGLLSDEPDRFSAECSLDRRVGRLAIEFHRSVPERSDEVRDADRTASDAESLCELLWELDSESSPD
;
A
#
# COMPACT_ATOMS: atom_id res chain seq x y z
N MET A 1 -20.15 5.47 3.81
CA MET A 1 -18.90 6.20 3.51
C MET A 1 -17.79 5.18 3.44
N SER A 2 -16.94 5.25 2.42
CA SER A 2 -15.85 4.29 2.21
C SER A 2 -14.70 4.57 3.16
N LYS A 3 -14.14 3.51 3.75
CA LYS A 3 -13.06 3.61 4.73
C LYS A 3 -11.69 3.47 4.06
N PHE A 4 -10.68 4.07 4.68
CA PHE A 4 -9.30 3.80 4.32
C PHE A 4 -8.44 3.57 5.56
N VAL A 5 -7.32 2.90 5.36
CA VAL A 5 -6.26 2.74 6.37
C VAL A 5 -4.90 2.91 5.71
N ILE A 6 -3.95 3.44 6.48
CA ILE A 6 -2.53 3.46 6.15
C ILE A 6 -1.81 2.60 7.17
N LEU A 7 -1.11 1.57 6.72
CA LEU A 7 -0.31 0.68 7.56
C LEU A 7 1.18 0.88 7.25
N GLU A 8 2.00 1.04 8.28
CA GLU A 8 3.44 0.85 8.17
C GLU A 8 3.70 -0.65 8.20
N HIS A 9 4.19 -1.21 7.09
CA HIS A 9 4.63 -2.59 7.02
C HIS A 9 6.15 -2.63 7.14
N ARG A 10 6.62 -3.22 8.24
CA ARG A 10 8.02 -3.60 8.41
C ARG A 10 8.19 -5.04 7.94
N ILE A 11 8.96 -5.23 6.88
CA ILE A 11 9.15 -6.52 6.26
C ILE A 11 9.96 -7.44 7.17
N GLY A 12 9.46 -8.65 7.37
CA GLY A 12 10.15 -9.69 8.12
C GLY A 12 11.09 -10.53 7.24
N PRO A 13 11.93 -11.39 7.84
CA PRO A 13 12.94 -12.15 7.11
C PRO A 13 12.35 -13.15 6.10
N GLY A 14 11.07 -13.53 6.22
CA GLY A 14 10.37 -14.37 5.25
C GLY A 14 10.14 -13.71 3.88
N PHE A 15 10.35 -12.39 3.79
CA PHE A 15 10.32 -11.62 2.55
C PHE A 15 11.69 -11.02 2.18
N ALA A 16 12.73 -11.29 2.96
CA ALA A 16 14.10 -10.96 2.57
C ALA A 16 14.48 -11.82 1.35
N ARG A 17 14.36 -11.23 0.16
CA ARG A 17 14.64 -11.93 -1.10
C ARG A 17 16.06 -11.66 -1.57
N ASN A 18 16.57 -12.63 -2.33
CA ASN A 18 17.90 -12.63 -2.91
C ASN A 18 18.19 -11.27 -3.60
N PRO A 19 19.23 -10.53 -3.19
CA PRO A 19 19.58 -9.22 -3.77
C PRO A 19 19.83 -9.28 -5.29
N ASP A 20 20.10 -10.46 -5.84
CA ASP A 20 20.35 -10.65 -7.27
C ASP A 20 19.07 -10.70 -8.13
N ARG A 21 17.88 -10.78 -7.52
CA ARG A 21 16.62 -10.84 -8.27
C ARG A 21 16.08 -9.42 -8.49
N ILE A 22 16.45 -8.83 -9.63
CA ILE A 22 15.81 -7.60 -10.11
C ILE A 22 14.32 -7.90 -10.29
N THR A 23 13.51 -7.43 -9.35
CA THR A 23 12.06 -7.41 -9.47
C THR A 23 11.63 -5.96 -9.68
N PRO A 24 10.65 -5.71 -10.57
CA PRO A 24 10.19 -4.36 -10.89
C PRO A 24 9.58 -3.62 -9.68
N ASP A 25 9.31 -4.36 -8.60
CA ASP A 25 8.62 -3.93 -7.39
C ASP A 25 9.56 -3.35 -6.34
N ARG A 26 10.18 -2.19 -6.61
CA ARG A 26 11.17 -1.62 -5.69
C ARG A 26 10.61 -1.19 -4.33
N ILE A 27 9.34 -0.78 -4.25
CA ILE A 27 8.78 -0.19 -3.01
C ILE A 27 8.54 -1.28 -1.97
N THR A 28 7.87 -2.38 -2.34
CA THR A 28 7.64 -3.49 -1.40
C THR A 28 8.86 -4.35 -1.12
N GLN A 29 10.03 -4.00 -1.67
CA GLN A 29 11.31 -4.59 -1.29
C GLN A 29 11.97 -3.86 -0.11
N ASN A 30 11.56 -2.63 0.18
CA ASN A 30 12.16 -1.85 1.25
C ASN A 30 11.78 -2.44 2.61
N ALA A 31 12.75 -2.47 3.53
CA ALA A 31 12.55 -3.01 4.87
C ALA A 31 11.35 -2.39 5.61
N VAL A 32 10.99 -1.16 5.25
CA VAL A 32 9.77 -0.47 5.67
C VAL A 32 9.12 0.19 4.46
N HIS A 33 7.83 -0.04 4.27
CA HIS A 33 6.98 0.67 3.32
C HIS A 33 5.61 0.93 3.93
N TRP A 34 4.81 1.78 3.29
CA TRP A 34 3.46 2.10 3.72
C TRP A 34 2.42 1.53 2.77
N ASP A 35 1.49 0.75 3.30
CA ASP A 35 0.33 0.26 2.58
C ASP A 35 -0.86 1.18 2.76
N TRP A 36 -1.37 1.69 1.66
CA TRP A 36 -2.57 2.50 1.58
C TRP A 36 -3.71 1.64 1.05
N MET A 37 -4.75 1.47 1.85
CA MET A 37 -5.85 0.56 1.53
C MET A 37 -7.17 1.31 1.52
N PHE A 38 -7.84 1.32 0.38
CA PHE A 38 -9.10 2.05 0.16
C PHE A 38 -10.25 1.09 -0.11
N GLN A 39 -11.26 1.12 0.73
CA GLN A 39 -12.44 0.27 0.56
C GLN A 39 -13.20 0.62 -0.73
N THR A 40 -13.30 -0.35 -1.63
CA THR A 40 -14.08 -0.28 -2.87
C THR A 40 -14.92 -1.53 -2.99
N GLY A 41 -16.21 -1.43 -2.67
CA GLY A 41 -17.08 -2.60 -2.53
C GLY A 41 -16.60 -3.51 -1.41
N ASP A 42 -16.38 -4.78 -1.75
CA ASP A 42 -16.00 -5.86 -0.82
C ASP A 42 -14.48 -6.11 -0.74
N VAL A 43 -13.69 -5.25 -1.37
CA VAL A 43 -12.23 -5.33 -1.38
C VAL A 43 -11.59 -4.01 -0.99
N LEU A 44 -10.29 -4.07 -0.71
CA LEU A 44 -9.42 -2.92 -0.49
C LEU A 44 -8.52 -2.74 -1.71
N ARG A 45 -8.64 -1.59 -2.36
CA ARG A 45 -7.72 -1.16 -3.40
C ARG A 45 -6.42 -0.74 -2.71
N THR A 46 -5.34 -1.48 -2.95
CA THR A 46 -4.10 -1.35 -2.18
C THR A 46 -2.97 -0.76 -3.01
N TRP A 47 -2.27 0.22 -2.43
CA TRP A 47 -1.10 0.87 -2.99
C TRP A 47 0.02 0.91 -1.95
N ALA A 48 1.25 0.60 -2.35
CA ALA A 48 2.42 0.73 -1.49
C ALA A 48 3.24 1.98 -1.88
N THR A 49 3.68 2.74 -0.88
CA THR A 49 4.64 3.85 -1.07
C THR A 49 5.83 3.68 -0.13
N ASP A 50 6.93 4.36 -0.46
CA ASP A 50 7.94 4.64 0.56
C ASP A 50 7.33 5.47 1.70
N PRO A 51 7.91 5.39 2.91
CA PRO A 51 7.51 6.27 4.01
C PRO A 51 7.62 7.74 3.60
N ILE A 52 6.50 8.46 3.63
CA ILE A 52 6.47 9.86 3.21
C ILE A 52 6.89 10.73 4.39
N ALA A 53 8.09 11.31 4.29
CA ALA A 53 8.65 12.17 5.32
C ALA A 53 7.69 13.30 5.69
N GLY A 54 7.51 13.53 6.99
CA GLY A 54 6.64 14.58 7.50
C GLY A 54 5.15 14.26 7.46
N LEU A 55 4.66 13.17 6.84
CA LEU A 55 3.22 12.84 6.96
C LEU A 55 2.87 12.37 8.38
N ALA A 56 3.68 11.48 8.95
CA ALA A 56 3.47 11.01 10.32
C ALA A 56 3.56 12.19 11.31
N ASP A 57 4.59 13.02 11.17
CA ASP A 57 4.84 14.18 12.04
C ASP A 57 3.79 15.28 11.85
N ALA A 58 3.38 15.56 10.61
CA ALA A 58 2.36 16.56 10.32
C ALA A 58 1.01 16.13 10.86
N VAL A 59 0.68 14.84 10.79
CA VAL A 59 -0.54 14.36 11.42
C VAL A 59 -0.44 14.46 12.94
N GLU A 60 0.73 14.23 13.54
CA GLU A 60 0.95 14.43 14.97
C GLU A 60 0.78 15.88 15.45
N CYS A 61 1.12 16.87 14.61
CA CYS A 61 1.06 18.29 14.95
C CYS A 61 -0.30 18.98 14.70
N CYS A 62 -1.27 18.32 14.05
CA CYS A 62 -2.56 18.93 13.64
C CYS A 62 -3.56 19.21 14.77
N ASP A 63 -3.14 19.20 16.04
CA ASP A 63 -4.03 19.45 17.19
C ASP A 63 -4.30 20.94 17.45
N GLU A 64 -3.56 21.83 16.78
CA GLU A 64 -3.75 23.28 16.86
C GLU A 64 -4.84 23.72 15.85
N ALA A 65 -5.99 24.15 16.37
CA ALA A 65 -7.11 24.68 15.58
C ALA A 65 -6.67 25.90 14.75
N GLY A 66 -6.36 25.67 13.47
CA GLY A 66 -5.94 26.72 12.53
C GLY A 66 -4.64 26.45 11.78
N ALA A 67 -3.93 25.36 12.08
CA ALA A 67 -2.74 24.97 11.30
C ALA A 67 -3.12 24.67 9.83
N GLU A 68 -2.27 25.13 8.91
CA GLU A 68 -2.38 24.76 7.49
C GLU A 68 -2.38 23.24 7.38
N ARG A 69 -3.43 22.73 6.72
CA ARG A 69 -3.67 21.29 6.61
C ARG A 69 -2.55 20.67 5.79
N PRO A 70 -1.95 19.54 6.21
CA PRO A 70 -1.00 18.84 5.36
C PRO A 70 -1.75 18.28 4.16
N ALA A 71 -1.70 19.01 3.04
CA ALA A 71 -1.96 18.41 1.76
C ALA A 71 -0.69 17.60 1.43
N LEU A 72 -0.83 16.29 1.25
CA LEU A 72 0.07 15.58 0.35
C LEU A 72 -0.25 16.07 -1.07
N SER A 73 0.10 17.33 -1.32
CA SER A 73 -0.08 17.97 -2.61
C SER A 73 1.10 17.57 -3.47
N GLY A 74 0.93 16.49 -4.21
CA GLY A 74 1.95 15.99 -5.12
C GLY A 74 1.58 14.62 -5.66
N VAL A 75 2.06 14.34 -6.85
CA VAL A 75 2.03 13.00 -7.44
C VAL A 75 3.01 12.12 -6.67
N ASN A 76 2.49 11.11 -5.99
CA ASN A 76 3.31 10.14 -5.27
C ASN A 76 3.49 8.88 -6.13
N VAL A 77 4.74 8.47 -6.32
CA VAL A 77 5.02 7.18 -6.98
C VAL A 77 4.62 6.07 -6.01
N ALA A 78 3.70 5.22 -6.46
CA ALA A 78 3.17 4.14 -5.67
C ALA A 78 3.12 2.85 -6.48
N GLN A 79 3.30 1.73 -5.81
CA GLN A 79 3.19 0.43 -6.41
C GLN A 79 1.78 -0.10 -6.20
N ARG A 80 1.11 -0.50 -7.28
CA ARG A 80 -0.21 -1.12 -7.17
C ARG A 80 -0.07 -2.56 -6.67
N LEU A 81 -0.74 -2.88 -5.57
CA LEU A 81 -0.80 -4.25 -5.04
C LEU A 81 -2.12 -4.93 -5.41
N ALA A 82 -2.16 -6.25 -5.22
CA ALA A 82 -3.40 -7.00 -5.29
C ALA A 82 -4.42 -6.47 -4.28
N ASP A 83 -5.69 -6.63 -4.63
CA ASP A 83 -6.78 -6.17 -3.78
C ASP A 83 -6.80 -7.00 -2.48
N HIS A 84 -6.90 -6.30 -1.34
CA HIS A 84 -6.88 -6.93 -0.01
C HIS A 84 -8.30 -7.14 0.54
N ARG A 85 -8.43 -8.05 1.51
CA ARG A 85 -9.71 -8.30 2.20
C ARG A 85 -10.03 -7.16 3.17
N ILE A 86 -11.31 -6.84 3.33
CA ILE A 86 -11.81 -5.78 4.25
C ILE A 86 -11.28 -5.92 5.68
N ALA A 87 -11.01 -7.15 6.14
CA ALA A 87 -10.45 -7.42 7.47
C ALA A 87 -9.14 -6.67 7.77
N TYR A 88 -8.39 -6.27 6.73
CA TYR A 88 -7.13 -5.54 6.89
C TYR A 88 -7.32 -4.09 7.37
N LEU A 89 -8.53 -3.52 7.32
CA LEU A 89 -8.81 -2.17 7.82
C LEU A 89 -8.47 -1.98 9.31
N THR A 90 -8.46 -3.06 10.08
CA THR A 90 -8.19 -3.04 11.53
C THR A 90 -7.01 -3.93 11.92
N LEU A 91 -6.24 -4.42 10.95
CA LEU A 91 -5.12 -5.32 11.20
C LEU A 91 -3.92 -4.55 11.77
N GLU A 92 -3.40 -5.04 12.90
CA GLU A 92 -2.18 -4.53 13.54
C GLU A 92 -1.40 -5.71 14.15
N GLY A 93 -0.08 -5.59 14.24
CA GLY A 93 0.80 -6.57 14.85
C GLY A 93 1.51 -7.47 13.84
N ASP A 94 1.94 -8.65 14.31
CA ASP A 94 2.63 -9.65 13.50
C ASP A 94 1.68 -10.26 12.47
N ILE A 95 2.05 -10.20 11.20
CA ILE A 95 1.26 -10.79 10.10
C ILE A 95 1.62 -12.26 9.85
N GLY A 96 2.43 -12.87 10.71
CA GLY A 96 2.76 -14.29 10.73
C GLY A 96 3.73 -14.71 9.63
N ARG A 97 4.21 -15.96 9.72
CA ARG A 97 5.11 -16.60 8.75
C ARG A 97 6.37 -15.77 8.44
N GLN A 98 6.90 -15.07 9.45
CA GLN A 98 8.05 -14.18 9.32
C GLN A 98 7.89 -13.09 8.24
N ARG A 99 6.64 -12.74 7.89
CA ARG A 99 6.33 -11.72 6.89
C ARG A 99 6.51 -10.31 7.41
N GLY A 100 6.60 -10.16 8.73
CA GLY A 100 6.89 -8.90 9.41
C GLY A 100 5.73 -8.43 10.26
N THR A 101 5.69 -7.13 10.50
CA THR A 101 4.69 -6.49 11.36
C THR A 101 4.04 -5.33 10.65
N VAL A 102 2.74 -5.15 10.86
CA VAL A 102 2.00 -3.98 10.40
C VAL A 102 1.58 -3.12 11.59
N ARG A 103 1.73 -1.81 11.45
CA ARG A 103 1.28 -0.83 12.44
C ARG A 103 0.42 0.20 11.75
N ARG A 104 -0.79 0.43 12.25
CA ARG A 104 -1.65 1.47 11.71
C ARG A 104 -1.06 2.85 11.98
N ILE A 105 -0.86 3.61 10.90
CA ILE A 105 -0.46 5.01 10.95
C ILE A 105 -1.71 5.87 11.06
N LEU A 106 -2.63 5.72 10.10
CA LEU A 106 -3.86 6.51 10.01
C LEU A 106 -5.05 5.67 9.56
N SER A 107 -6.24 6.14 9.89
CA SER A 107 -7.50 5.63 9.36
C SER A 107 -8.51 6.76 9.22
N GLY A 108 -9.51 6.52 8.38
CA GLY A 108 -10.56 7.49 8.17
C GLY A 108 -11.57 7.05 7.13
N VAL A 109 -12.31 8.03 6.64
CA VAL A 109 -13.19 7.89 5.49
C VAL A 109 -12.64 8.67 4.31
N PHE A 110 -12.96 8.26 3.09
CA PHE A 110 -12.53 8.98 1.90
C PHE A 110 -13.66 9.16 0.89
N GLY A 111 -13.52 10.18 0.05
CA GLY A 111 -14.23 10.35 -1.21
C GLY A 111 -13.29 10.03 -2.37
N LEU A 112 -13.67 9.07 -3.20
CA LEU A 112 -12.92 8.72 -4.42
C LEU A 112 -13.05 9.84 -5.45
N LEU A 113 -11.93 10.28 -6.02
CA LEU A 113 -11.89 11.24 -7.13
C LEU A 113 -11.60 10.55 -8.47
N SER A 114 -10.63 9.63 -8.51
CA SER A 114 -10.34 8.76 -9.66
C SER A 114 -9.75 7.41 -9.24
N ASP A 115 -10.13 6.34 -9.93
CA ASP A 115 -9.55 4.97 -9.84
C ASP A 115 -9.27 4.47 -11.25
N GLU A 116 -8.08 4.76 -11.76
CA GLU A 116 -7.57 4.31 -13.05
C GLU A 116 -6.44 3.27 -12.83
N PRO A 117 -6.12 2.43 -13.83
CA PRO A 117 -5.13 1.37 -13.68
C PRO A 117 -3.72 1.84 -13.26
N ASP A 118 -3.37 3.08 -13.63
CA ASP A 118 -2.08 3.72 -13.39
C ASP A 118 -2.18 4.95 -12.49
N ARG A 119 -3.39 5.38 -12.10
CA ARG A 119 -3.60 6.58 -11.29
C ARG A 119 -4.74 6.40 -10.30
N PHE A 120 -4.52 6.86 -9.06
CA PHE A 120 -5.56 6.86 -8.03
C PHE A 120 -5.57 8.19 -7.29
N SER A 121 -6.76 8.77 -7.09
CA SER A 121 -6.90 10.01 -6.32
C SER A 121 -8.12 10.00 -5.42
N ALA A 122 -7.96 10.57 -4.23
CA ALA A 122 -9.01 10.62 -3.21
C ALA A 122 -8.84 11.80 -2.25
N GLU A 123 -9.96 12.24 -1.67
CA GLU A 123 -9.98 13.11 -0.50
C GLU A 123 -10.28 12.29 0.75
N CYS A 124 -9.32 12.24 1.66
CA CYS A 124 -9.38 11.51 2.90
C CYS A 124 -9.73 12.44 4.07
N SER A 125 -10.58 12.00 4.98
CA SER A 125 -10.92 12.63 6.26
C SER A 125 -10.55 11.69 7.40
N LEU A 126 -9.71 12.15 8.34
CA LEU A 126 -9.11 11.33 9.38
C LEU A 126 -10.06 11.09 10.57
N ASP A 127 -10.05 9.89 11.14
CA ASP A 127 -10.98 9.50 12.24
C ASP A 127 -10.72 10.25 13.56
N ARG A 128 -9.47 10.61 13.84
CA ARG A 128 -9.04 11.12 15.15
C ARG A 128 -8.62 12.59 15.17
N ARG A 129 -8.65 13.29 14.02
CA ARG A 129 -8.17 14.67 13.90
C ARG A 129 -8.99 15.44 12.86
N VAL A 130 -9.12 16.76 13.04
CA VAL A 130 -9.71 17.67 12.04
C VAL A 130 -8.71 17.86 10.89
N GLY A 131 -8.44 16.79 10.15
CA GLY A 131 -7.47 16.76 9.05
C GLY A 131 -8.10 16.19 7.80
N ARG A 132 -7.91 16.88 6.69
CA ARG A 132 -8.18 16.35 5.35
C ARG A 132 -6.85 16.12 4.65
N LEU A 133 -6.78 15.03 3.90
CA LEU A 133 -5.63 14.66 3.11
C LEU A 133 -6.09 14.45 1.67
N ALA A 134 -5.59 15.24 0.74
CA ALA A 134 -5.71 14.92 -0.67
C ALA A 134 -4.55 14.00 -1.06
N ILE A 135 -4.83 12.96 -1.83
CA ILE A 135 -3.81 12.05 -2.35
C ILE A 135 -3.94 11.89 -3.86
N GLU A 136 -2.78 11.73 -4.50
CA GLU A 136 -2.66 11.30 -5.88
C GLU A 136 -1.49 10.31 -5.99
N PHE A 137 -1.80 9.09 -6.45
CA PHE A 137 -0.84 8.04 -6.71
C PHE A 137 -0.70 7.82 -8.20
N HIS A 138 0.54 7.69 -8.66
CA HIS A 138 0.88 7.24 -10.01
C HIS A 138 1.63 5.92 -9.89
N ARG A 139 1.24 4.94 -10.68
CA ARG A 139 1.85 3.61 -10.65
C ARG A 139 3.33 3.70 -10.99
N SER A 140 4.18 3.10 -10.17
CA SER A 140 5.59 2.90 -10.49
C SER A 140 5.71 2.09 -11.78
N VAL A 141 6.30 2.70 -12.81
CA VAL A 141 6.72 1.99 -14.02
C VAL A 141 8.17 1.57 -13.78
N PRO A 142 8.54 0.29 -13.94
CA PRO A 142 9.95 -0.07 -13.90
C PRO A 142 10.68 0.70 -15.01
N GLU A 143 11.72 1.44 -14.65
CA GLU A 143 12.61 2.05 -15.63
C GLU A 143 13.12 0.93 -16.54
N ARG A 144 12.71 0.93 -17.82
CA ARG A 144 13.35 0.09 -18.83
C ARG A 144 14.79 0.60 -18.90
N SER A 145 15.74 -0.17 -18.37
CA SER A 145 17.12 -0.01 -18.79
C SER A 145 17.15 -0.31 -20.29
N ASP A 146 17.35 0.73 -21.09
CA ASP A 146 17.61 0.61 -22.52
C ASP A 146 18.94 -0.12 -22.73
N GLU A 147 18.96 -1.44 -22.61
CA GLU A 147 19.91 -2.26 -23.38
C GLU A 147 19.50 -3.74 -23.43
N VAL A 148 19.55 -4.25 -24.66
CA VAL A 148 19.51 -5.65 -25.11
C VAL A 148 18.11 -6.25 -25.40
N ARG A 149 17.80 -6.22 -26.70
CA ARG A 149 16.97 -7.18 -27.42
C ARG A 149 17.42 -8.61 -27.10
N ASP A 150 16.54 -9.46 -26.57
CA ASP A 150 15.98 -10.59 -27.33
C ASP A 150 15.04 -11.44 -26.46
N ALA A 151 14.06 -12.02 -27.16
CA ALA A 151 13.23 -13.15 -26.77
C ALA A 151 12.26 -12.99 -25.58
N ASP A 152 11.01 -12.73 -25.95
CA ASP A 152 9.92 -13.69 -25.75
C ASP A 152 9.96 -14.47 -24.43
N ARG A 153 9.27 -13.95 -23.41
CA ARG A 153 8.70 -14.73 -22.29
C ARG A 153 7.66 -13.89 -21.56
N THR A 154 6.42 -14.09 -22.01
CA THR A 154 5.18 -14.21 -21.22
C THR A 154 5.15 -13.54 -19.85
N ALA A 155 4.29 -12.52 -19.74
CA ALA A 155 3.69 -12.06 -18.50
C ALA A 155 3.04 -13.26 -17.76
N SER A 156 3.72 -13.80 -16.75
CA SER A 156 3.20 -14.86 -15.88
C SER A 156 3.73 -14.82 -14.44
N ASP A 157 4.73 -13.98 -14.14
CA ASP A 157 5.43 -14.04 -12.84
C ASP A 157 4.95 -13.02 -11.79
N ALA A 158 4.17 -12.00 -12.19
CA ALA A 158 3.58 -11.05 -11.24
C ALA A 158 2.30 -11.62 -10.59
N GLU A 159 1.59 -12.53 -11.28
CA GLU A 159 0.44 -13.25 -10.71
C GLU A 159 0.90 -14.33 -9.73
N SER A 160 2.03 -15.00 -9.96
CA SER A 160 2.52 -16.10 -9.09
C SER A 160 2.82 -15.68 -7.64
N LEU A 161 3.11 -14.40 -7.37
CA LEU A 161 3.38 -13.96 -5.99
C LEU A 161 2.12 -13.54 -5.23
N CYS A 162 1.08 -13.11 -5.96
CA CYS A 162 -0.23 -12.82 -5.39
C CYS A 162 -1.11 -14.08 -5.32
N GLU A 163 -0.90 -15.07 -6.20
CA GLU A 163 -1.63 -16.35 -6.17
C GLU A 163 -1.08 -17.36 -5.14
N LEU A 164 0.23 -17.40 -4.88
CA LEU A 164 0.78 -18.18 -3.73
C LEU A 164 0.37 -17.60 -2.36
N LEU A 165 -0.22 -16.40 -2.35
CA LEU A 165 -0.89 -15.79 -1.21
C LEU A 165 -2.37 -16.23 -1.07
N TRP A 166 -2.94 -17.02 -1.99
CA TRP A 166 -4.37 -17.35 -2.04
C TRP A 166 -4.76 -18.82 -1.77
N GLU A 167 -3.95 -19.83 -2.09
CA GLU A 167 -4.44 -21.23 -2.04
C GLU A 167 -4.50 -21.90 -0.65
N LEU A 168 -3.87 -21.36 0.40
CA LEU A 168 -3.74 -22.08 1.70
C LEU A 168 -4.70 -21.64 2.80
N ASP A 169 -5.71 -20.82 2.50
CA ASP A 169 -6.73 -20.36 3.46
C ASP A 169 -8.08 -21.10 3.29
N SER A 170 -8.17 -22.06 2.36
CA SER A 170 -9.39 -22.84 2.10
C SER A 170 -9.44 -24.20 2.81
N GLU A 171 -8.37 -24.65 3.45
CA GLU A 171 -8.35 -25.93 4.16
C GLU A 171 -7.76 -25.78 5.56
N SER A 172 -8.61 -25.43 6.53
CA SER A 172 -8.49 -25.86 7.93
C SER A 172 -9.74 -25.47 8.72
N SER A 173 -10.89 -26.04 8.35
CA SER A 173 -11.77 -26.60 9.36
C SER A 173 -11.50 -28.09 9.38
N PRO A 174 -11.21 -28.66 10.55
CA PRO A 174 -12.05 -29.77 10.95
C PRO A 174 -12.51 -29.68 12.42
N ASP A 175 -13.75 -30.15 12.57
CA ASP A 175 -14.50 -30.64 13.73
C ASP A 175 -13.97 -30.45 15.17
#